data_AF-A0A1Y3QA51-F1
#
_entry.id   AF-A0A1Y3QA51-F1
#
_cell.length_a   1.000
_cell.length_b   1.000
_cell.length_c   1.000
_cell.angle_alpha   90.00
_cell.angle_beta   90.00
_cell.angle_gamma   90.00
#
_symmetry.space_group_name_H-M   'P 1'
#
loop_
_entity.id
_entity.type
_entity.pdbx_description
1 polymer ?
#
loop_
_entity_poly.entity_id
_entity_poly.type
_entity_poly.pdbx_seq_one_letter_code
_entity_poly.pdbx_strand_id
1 'polypeptide(L)'
;MALGQKSNRALVPQARQALEQLKNEVSSEIASGPDPQAQALQSWYQSGYGGEVPSRVWGAVGGNMVRRMIAAAEQSLIQNAAQQTQAAFRQALGQASQTYQAQQHQQTQLSTNPFQVQLPHEQ
;
A
#
# COMPACT_ATOMS: atom_id res chain seq x y z
N MET A 1 9.00 23.12 -37.42
CA MET A 1 8.57 22.79 -36.05
C MET A 1 7.11 23.17 -35.90
N ALA A 2 6.20 22.22 -35.72
CA ALA A 2 4.80 22.53 -35.43
C ALA A 2 4.69 23.01 -33.98
N LEU A 3 4.22 24.24 -33.78
CA LEU A 3 3.87 24.81 -32.47
C LEU A 3 2.56 24.17 -31.98
N GLY A 4 2.59 22.87 -31.74
CA GLY A 4 1.49 22.15 -31.10
C GLY A 4 1.28 22.72 -29.70
N GLN A 5 0.03 23.04 -29.38
CA GLN A 5 -0.37 23.54 -28.06
C GLN A 5 0.24 22.65 -26.96
N LYS A 6 1.11 23.22 -26.13
CA LYS A 6 1.68 22.54 -24.95
C LYS A 6 0.62 22.48 -23.84
N SER A 7 -0.45 21.73 -24.07
CA SER A 7 -1.49 21.45 -23.07
C SER A 7 -1.09 20.29 -22.14
N ASN A 8 -0.05 19.52 -22.49
CA ASN A 8 0.48 18.45 -21.63
C ASN A 8 1.16 19.05 -20.39
N ARG A 9 0.39 19.22 -19.32
CA ARG A 9 0.89 19.59 -17.99
C ARG A 9 1.03 18.32 -17.15
N ALA A 10 2.13 18.23 -16.41
CA ALA A 10 2.27 17.22 -15.38
C ALA A 10 1.18 17.42 -14.33
N LEU A 11 0.39 16.37 -14.04
CA LEU A 11 -0.68 16.42 -13.04
C LEU A 11 -0.13 16.72 -11.64
N VAL A 12 1.07 16.21 -11.34
CA VAL A 12 1.78 16.44 -10.07
C VAL A 12 3.18 16.97 -10.38
N PRO A 13 3.36 18.31 -10.44
CA PRO A 13 4.66 18.92 -10.77
C PRO A 13 5.80 18.52 -9.83
N GLN A 14 5.49 18.27 -8.56
CA GLN A 14 6.45 17.88 -7.52
C GLN A 14 7.06 16.51 -7.79
N ALA A 15 6.35 15.62 -8.49
CA ALA A 15 6.83 14.28 -8.82
C ALA A 15 7.80 14.27 -10.01
N ARG A 16 8.09 15.41 -10.65
CA ARG A 16 8.91 15.47 -11.87
C ARG A 16 10.26 14.79 -11.69
N GLN A 17 10.97 15.04 -10.59
CA GLN A 17 12.28 14.43 -10.35
C GLN A 17 12.19 12.91 -10.17
N ALA A 18 11.20 12.42 -9.41
CA ALA A 18 10.97 10.99 -9.23
C ALA A 18 10.58 10.30 -10.55
N LEU A 19 9.77 10.96 -11.39
CA LEU A 19 9.42 10.46 -12.73
C LEU A 19 10.62 10.40 -13.68
N GLU A 20 11.53 11.38 -13.61
CA GLU A 20 12.78 11.34 -14.39
C GLU A 20 13.68 10.19 -13.95
N GLN A 21 13.79 9.93 -12.64
CA GLN A 21 14.53 8.77 -12.12
C GLN A 21 13.91 7.45 -12.59
N LEU A 22 12.59 7.30 -12.42
CA LEU A 22 11.86 6.12 -12.88
C LEU A 22 12.01 5.90 -14.38
N LYS A 23 11.94 6.97 -15.19
CA LYS A 23 12.17 6.90 -16.64
C LYS A 23 13.57 6.35 -16.93
N ASN A 24 14.58 6.80 -16.20
CA ASN A 24 15.95 6.32 -16.39
C ASN A 24 16.10 4.83 -16.01
N GLU A 25 15.51 4.43 -14.89
CA GLU A 25 15.53 3.02 -14.48
C GLU A 25 14.85 2.12 -15.52
N VAL A 26 13.61 2.47 -15.91
CA VAL A 26 12.83 1.70 -16.89
C VAL A 26 13.50 1.70 -18.26
N SER A 27 14.07 2.82 -18.69
CA SER A 27 14.78 2.90 -19.97
C SER A 27 16.03 2.02 -19.96
N SER A 28 16.76 1.97 -18.85
CA SER A 28 17.94 1.10 -18.71
C SER A 28 17.57 -0.38 -18.76
N GLU A 29 16.47 -0.77 -18.10
CA GLU A 29 15.98 -2.15 -18.13
C GLU A 29 15.49 -2.55 -19.52
N ILE A 30 14.73 -1.68 -20.20
CA ILE A 30 14.25 -1.96 -21.56
C ILE A 30 15.43 -2.07 -22.53
N ALA A 31 16.46 -1.23 -22.39
CA ALA A 31 17.68 -1.31 -23.18
C ALA A 31 18.43 -2.65 -22.98
N SER A 32 18.36 -3.23 -21.78
CA SER A 32 18.93 -4.55 -21.47
C SER A 32 18.05 -5.74 -21.91
N GLY A 33 16.84 -5.47 -22.41
CA GLY A 33 15.87 -6.47 -22.80
C GLY A 33 16.17 -7.13 -24.15
N PRO A 34 15.29 -8.05 -24.59
CA PRO A 34 15.48 -8.81 -25.83
C PRO A 34 15.19 -8.00 -27.10
N ASP A 35 14.64 -6.79 -27.01
CA ASP A 35 14.31 -5.97 -28.18
C ASP A 35 15.59 -5.32 -28.74
N PRO A 36 16.02 -5.68 -29.97
CA PRO A 36 17.23 -5.11 -30.57
C PRO A 36 17.14 -3.59 -30.77
N GLN A 37 15.93 -3.04 -30.94
CA GLN A 37 15.73 -1.61 -31.16
C GLN A 37 15.82 -0.80 -29.86
N ALA A 38 15.74 -1.45 -28.70
CA ALA A 38 15.84 -0.79 -27.41
C ALA A 38 17.24 -0.28 -27.10
N GLN A 39 18.28 -0.79 -27.77
CA GLN A 39 19.67 -0.36 -27.60
C GLN A 39 19.86 1.13 -27.93
N ALA A 40 19.00 1.68 -28.82
CA ALA A 40 19.00 3.11 -29.14
C ALA A 40 18.72 3.99 -27.90
N LEU A 41 18.06 3.47 -26.85
CA LEU A 41 17.83 4.20 -25.59
C LEU A 41 19.15 4.63 -24.93
N GLN A 42 20.25 3.90 -25.13
CA GLN A 42 21.55 4.26 -24.58
C GLN A 42 22.07 5.59 -25.14
N SER A 43 21.74 5.89 -26.41
CA SER A 43 22.17 7.13 -27.09
C SER A 43 21.53 8.38 -26.49
N TRP A 44 20.31 8.24 -25.94
CA TRP A 44 19.58 9.34 -25.29
C TRP A 44 20.29 9.80 -24.01
N TYR A 45 20.87 8.90 -23.21
CA TYR A 45 21.61 9.27 -22.00
C TYR A 45 22.85 10.12 -22.27
N GLN A 46 23.50 9.88 -23.42
CA GLN A 46 24.76 10.52 -23.77
C GLN A 46 24.53 11.84 -24.51
N SER A 47 23.57 11.85 -25.44
CA SER A 47 23.32 13.00 -26.31
C SER A 47 22.23 13.95 -25.78
N GLY A 48 21.40 13.49 -24.85
CA GLY A 48 20.16 14.18 -24.47
C GLY A 48 19.11 14.24 -25.58
N TYR A 49 19.40 13.68 -26.75
CA TYR A 49 18.53 13.65 -27.92
C TYR A 49 17.87 12.28 -28.07
N GLY A 50 16.54 12.26 -28.16
CA GLY A 50 15.74 11.03 -28.23
C GLY A 50 15.19 10.71 -29.61
N GLY A 51 15.61 11.42 -30.66
CA GLY A 51 15.01 11.30 -32.00
C GLY A 51 15.41 10.05 -32.78
N GLU A 52 16.55 9.44 -32.45
CA GLU A 52 17.01 8.17 -33.03
C GLU A 52 16.27 6.96 -32.44
N VAL A 53 15.61 7.14 -31.31
CA VAL A 53 14.89 6.07 -30.62
C VAL A 53 13.50 5.92 -31.25
N PRO A 54 13.13 4.73 -31.72
CA PRO A 54 11.82 4.52 -32.33
C PRO A 54 10.67 4.85 -31.36
N SER A 55 9.59 5.46 -31.87
CA SER A 55 8.41 5.82 -31.05
C SER A 55 7.80 4.62 -30.31
N ARG A 56 7.92 3.41 -30.87
CA ARG A 56 7.50 2.16 -30.22
C ARG A 56 8.26 1.91 -28.92
N VAL A 57 9.57 2.15 -28.92
CA VAL A 57 10.44 1.94 -27.76
C VAL A 57 10.12 2.97 -26.67
N TRP A 58 9.95 4.24 -27.05
CA TRP A 58 9.46 5.26 -26.10
C TRP A 58 8.06 4.94 -25.54
N GLY A 59 7.18 4.39 -26.37
CA GLY A 59 5.88 3.88 -25.92
C GLY A 59 6.02 2.75 -24.90
N ALA A 60 6.96 1.84 -25.10
CA ALA A 60 7.24 0.75 -24.16
C ALA A 60 7.80 1.27 -22.83
N VAL A 61 8.68 2.29 -22.85
CA VAL A 61 9.18 2.96 -21.64
C VAL A 61 8.02 3.56 -20.86
N GLY A 62 7.22 4.42 -21.49
CA GLY A 62 6.09 5.07 -20.84
C GLY A 62 5.05 4.07 -20.30
N GLY A 63 4.75 3.02 -21.06
CA GLY A 63 3.85 1.96 -20.62
C GLY A 63 4.37 1.19 -19.41
N ASN A 64 5.67 0.86 -19.37
CA ASN A 64 6.27 0.18 -18.22
C ASN A 64 6.32 1.06 -16.98
N MET A 65 6.61 2.36 -17.12
CA MET A 65 6.53 3.32 -16.01
C MET A 65 5.12 3.32 -15.40
N VAL A 66 4.08 3.41 -16.23
CA VAL A 66 2.68 3.42 -15.74
C VAL A 66 2.31 2.11 -15.06
N ARG A 67 2.65 0.95 -15.65
CA ARG A 67 2.39 -0.35 -15.00
C ARG A 67 3.06 -0.46 -13.64
N ARG A 68 4.31 -0.01 -13.50
CA ARG A 68 5.05 -0.03 -12.23
C ARG A 68 4.44 0.90 -11.20
N MET A 69 4.04 2.11 -11.59
CA MET A 69 3.37 3.04 -10.69
C MET A 69 2.04 2.48 -10.19
N ILE A 70 1.25 1.86 -11.06
CA ILE A 70 -0.02 1.22 -10.68
C ILE A 70 0.25 0.05 -9.73
N ALA A 71 1.19 -0.84 -10.06
CA ALA A 71 1.55 -1.97 -9.21
C ALA A 71 2.01 -1.52 -7.80
N ALA A 72 2.84 -0.47 -7.73
CA ALA A 72 3.29 0.09 -6.45
C ALA A 72 2.14 0.73 -5.65
N ALA A 73 1.21 1.41 -6.35
CA ALA A 73 0.02 1.98 -5.72
C ALA A 73 -0.90 0.88 -5.18
N GLU A 74 -1.15 -0.18 -5.95
CA GLU A 74 -1.94 -1.35 -5.53
C GLU A 74 -1.33 -2.01 -4.29
N GLN A 75 -0.01 -2.23 -4.29
CA GLN A 75 0.70 -2.78 -3.13
C GLN A 75 0.58 -1.88 -1.89
N SER A 76 0.72 -0.56 -2.06
CA SER A 76 0.58 0.41 -0.96
C SER A 76 -0.83 0.41 -0.39
N LEU A 77 -1.86 0.34 -1.25
CA LEU A 77 -3.26 0.26 -0.84
C LEU A 77 -3.55 -1.02 -0.06
N ILE A 78 -3.05 -2.17 -0.52
CA ILE A 78 -3.20 -3.46 0.17
C ILE A 78 -2.50 -3.42 1.53
N GLN A 79 -1.29 -2.87 1.61
CA GLN A 79 -0.55 -2.74 2.87
C GLN A 79 -1.30 -1.86 3.87
N ASN A 80 -1.81 -0.70 3.43
CA ASN A 80 -2.59 0.20 4.27
C ASN A 80 -3.89 -0.48 4.77
N ALA A 81 -4.59 -1.21 3.90
CA ALA A 81 -5.80 -1.94 4.27
C ALA A 81 -5.49 -3.07 5.28
N ALA A 82 -4.41 -3.82 5.07
CA ALA A 82 -3.97 -4.87 5.98
C ALA A 82 -3.60 -4.33 7.37
N GLN A 83 -2.90 -3.20 7.44
CA GLN A 83 -2.56 -2.57 8.71
C GLN A 83 -3.80 -2.09 9.48
N GLN A 84 -4.76 -1.46 8.79
CA GLN A 84 -6.00 -0.99 9.40
C GLN A 84 -6.86 -2.15 9.93
N THR A 85 -6.99 -3.22 9.14
CA THR A 85 -7.75 -4.41 9.56
C THR A 85 -7.11 -5.14 10.73
N GLN A 86 -5.78 -5.25 10.76
CA GLN A 86 -5.06 -5.82 11.91
C GLN A 86 -5.22 -4.99 13.18
N ALA A 87 -5.15 -3.66 13.07
CA ALA A 87 -5.35 -2.76 14.21
C ALA A 87 -6.78 -2.87 14.77
N ALA A 88 -7.79 -2.85 13.88
CA ALA A 88 -9.19 -3.00 14.26
C ALA A 88 -9.47 -4.36 14.93
N PHE A 89 -8.90 -5.44 14.38
CA PHE A 89 -9.06 -6.78 14.95
C PHE A 89 -8.43 -6.90 16.34
N ARG A 90 -7.22 -6.36 16.55
CA ARG A 90 -6.58 -6.37 17.88
C ARG A 90 -7.38 -5.58 18.91
N GLN A 91 -7.98 -4.46 18.51
CA GLN A 91 -8.86 -3.67 19.38
C GLN A 91 -10.14 -4.45 19.72
N ALA A 92 -10.73 -5.16 18.76
CA ALA A 92 -11.90 -6.00 18.99
C ALA A 92 -11.60 -7.18 19.94
N LEU A 93 -10.46 -7.86 19.77
CA LEU A 93 -10.07 -8.99 20.61
C LEU A 93 -9.68 -8.55 22.05
N GLY A 94 -9.07 -7.36 22.18
CA GLY A 94 -8.75 -6.77 23.48
C GLY A 94 -9.98 -6.41 24.32
N GLN A 95 -11.11 -6.06 23.70
CA GLN A 95 -12.36 -5.80 24.42
C GLN A 95 -13.00 -7.08 25.00
N ALA A 96 -12.81 -8.24 24.35
CA ALA A 96 -13.38 -9.51 24.80
C ALA A 96 -12.73 -10.06 26.09
N SER A 97 -11.54 -9.58 26.46
CA SER A 97 -10.79 -10.08 27.64
C SER A 97 -10.99 -9.23 28.90
N GLN A 98 -11.54 -8.02 28.82
CA GLN A 98 -11.76 -7.15 29.98
C GLN A 98 -13.12 -7.37 30.68
N THR A 99 -14.10 -7.98 30.02
CA THR A 99 -15.43 -8.24 30.62
C THR A 99 -15.44 -9.30 31.73
N TYR A 100 -14.40 -10.13 31.85
CA TYR A 100 -14.37 -11.22 32.85
C TYR A 100 -13.79 -10.84 34.22
N GLN A 101 -13.22 -9.63 34.42
CA GLN A 101 -12.61 -9.25 35.71
C GLN A 101 -13.34 -8.14 36.49
N ALA A 102 -14.35 -7.48 35.90
CA ALA A 102 -15.07 -6.39 36.55
C ALA A 102 -16.22 -6.81 37.48
N GLN A 103 -16.48 -8.12 37.67
CA GLN A 103 -17.67 -8.60 38.40
C GLN A 103 -17.40 -9.19 39.80
N GLN A 104 -16.16 -9.20 40.30
CA GLN A 104 -15.83 -9.87 41.58
C GLN A 104 -15.68 -8.97 42.81
N HIS A 105 -15.79 -7.64 42.71
CA HIS A 105 -15.37 -6.74 43.80
C HIS A 105 -16.48 -5.94 44.51
N GLN A 106 -17.76 -6.32 44.38
CA GLN A 106 -18.81 -5.60 45.12
C GLN A 106 -20.05 -6.46 45.41
N GLN A 107 -19.90 -7.56 46.14
CA GLN A 107 -21.04 -8.18 46.81
C GLN A 107 -20.60 -8.95 48.06
N THR A 108 -20.19 -8.21 49.09
CA THR A 108 -20.23 -8.69 50.46
C THR A 108 -20.95 -7.62 51.27
N GLN A 109 -22.00 -8.03 51.97
CA GLN A 109 -22.87 -7.23 52.84
C GLN A 109 -24.13 -6.63 52.17
N LEU A 110 -25.08 -7.48 51.80
CA LEU A 110 -26.50 -7.37 52.20
C LEU A 110 -27.31 -8.52 51.57
N SER A 111 -27.42 -9.66 52.24
CA SER A 111 -28.58 -10.55 52.06
C SER A 111 -28.65 -11.48 53.26
N THR A 112 -29.46 -11.09 54.25
CA THR A 112 -30.04 -12.06 55.17
C THR A 112 -30.95 -12.94 54.32
N ASN A 113 -30.60 -14.21 54.15
CA ASN A 113 -31.39 -15.17 53.39
C ASN A 113 -32.38 -15.86 54.34
N PRO A 114 -33.70 -15.60 54.24
CA PRO A 114 -34.69 -16.09 55.22
C PRO A 114 -35.18 -17.52 54.96
N PHE A 115 -34.58 -18.30 54.06
CA PHE A 115 -35.02 -19.68 53.77
C PHE A 115 -33.83 -20.64 53.62
N GLN A 116 -33.11 -20.86 54.73
CA GLN A 116 -32.28 -22.05 54.87
C GLN A 116 -33.16 -23.22 55.30
N VAL A 117 -33.33 -24.22 54.42
CA VAL A 117 -33.84 -25.54 54.79
C VAL A 117 -32.67 -26.34 55.35
N GLN A 118 -32.63 -26.46 56.67
CA GLN A 118 -31.68 -27.28 57.42
C GLN A 118 -31.92 -28.77 57.10
N LEU A 119 -30.95 -29.45 56.49
CA LEU A 119 -30.94 -30.92 56.44
C LEU A 119 -30.29 -31.46 57.72
N PRO A 120 -30.90 -32.43 58.43
CA PRO A 120 -30.27 -33.11 59.56
C PRO A 120 -29.14 -34.02 59.05
N HIS A 121 -27.95 -33.90 59.66
CA HIS A 121 -26.93 -34.94 59.59
C HIS A 121 -27.32 -36.04 60.58
N GLU A 122 -27.41 -37.27 60.09
CA GLU A 122 -27.61 -38.45 60.93
C GLU A 122 -26.33 -38.79 61.73
N GLN A 123 -26.59 -39.15 63.00
CA GLN A 123 -25.74 -39.71 64.06
C GLN A 123 -24.91 -38.76 64.92
#